data_AF-A0A9E4NLG4-F1
#
_entry.id   AF-A0A9E4NLG4-F1
#
_cell.length_a   1.000
_cell.length_b   1.000
_cell.length_c   1.000
_cell.angle_alpha   90.00
_cell.angle_beta   90.00
_cell.angle_gamma   90.00
#
_symmetry.space_group_name_H-M   'P 1'
#
loop_
_entity.id
_entity.type
_entity.pdbx_description
1 polymer ?
#
loop_
_entity_poly.entity_id
_entity_poly.type
_entity_poly.pdbx_seq_one_letter_code
_entity_poly.pdbx_strand_id
1 'polypeptide(L)'
;MLFADFVIRKPTKEMLIDARRNARLSPESAADLCGVHRTTYTRMENGSSRVNVACFRLIMTAAGWLPEPFRGWSIGQGKLWTPEDVSFEPGEIRAIPYLYAIIADYERELGIPNTKPPIAPNVVPIRRRK
;
A
#
# COMPACT_ATOMS: atom_id res chain seq x y z
N MET A 1 -16.82 -8.03 -0.84
CA MET A 1 -15.42 -7.61 -0.68
C MET A 1 -15.37 -6.74 0.55
N LEU A 2 -14.87 -7.24 1.68
CA LEU A 2 -14.74 -6.43 2.90
C LEU A 2 -13.55 -5.50 2.69
N PHE A 3 -13.71 -4.21 2.98
CA PHE A 3 -12.58 -3.27 3.06
C PHE A 3 -11.99 -3.41 4.46
N ALA A 4 -10.69 -3.69 4.58
CA ALA A 4 -10.02 -3.74 5.86
C ALA A 4 -9.35 -2.41 6.03
N ASP A 5 -9.82 -1.72 7.05
CA ASP A 5 -9.31 -0.42 7.41
C ASP A 5 -7.83 -0.55 7.83
N PHE A 6 -6.91 -0.05 7.02
CA PHE A 6 -5.48 0.01 7.35
C PHE A 6 -5.21 0.79 8.66
N VAL A 7 -6.21 1.52 9.19
CA VAL A 7 -6.18 2.25 10.46
C VAL A 7 -6.30 1.32 11.67
N ILE A 8 -6.62 0.03 11.51
CA ILE A 8 -6.72 -0.93 12.62
C ILE A 8 -5.42 -0.95 13.46
N ARG A 9 -5.52 -0.46 14.70
CA ARG A 9 -4.38 -0.34 15.64
C ARG A 9 -4.14 -1.63 16.45
N LYS A 10 -5.15 -2.50 16.51
CA LYS A 10 -5.14 -3.75 17.28
C LYS A 10 -5.74 -4.87 16.43
N PRO A 11 -5.02 -5.39 15.42
CA PRO A 11 -5.50 -6.52 14.63
C PRO A 11 -5.66 -7.75 15.51
N THR A 12 -6.74 -8.50 15.29
CA THR A 12 -6.94 -9.79 15.97
C THR A 12 -6.23 -10.91 15.19
N LYS A 13 -6.10 -12.07 15.83
CA LYS A 13 -5.49 -13.24 15.19
C LYS A 13 -6.31 -13.73 13.99
N GLU A 14 -7.64 -13.65 14.07
CA GLU A 14 -8.56 -14.03 13.01
C GLU A 14 -8.32 -13.17 11.76
N MET A 15 -8.16 -11.86 11.95
CA MET A 15 -7.86 -10.93 10.85
C MET A 15 -6.53 -11.23 10.18
N LEU A 16 -5.49 -11.59 10.96
CA LEU A 16 -4.20 -11.99 10.40
C LEU A 16 -4.31 -13.28 9.58
N ILE A 17 -5.03 -14.28 10.09
CA ILE A 17 -5.26 -15.55 9.39
C ILE A 17 -6.01 -15.30 8.08
N ASP A 18 -7.06 -14.50 8.10
CA ASP A 18 -7.86 -14.19 6.92
C ASP A 18 -7.03 -13.41 5.88
N ALA A 19 -6.26 -12.40 6.32
CA ALA A 19 -5.38 -11.65 5.44
C ALA A 19 -4.33 -12.57 4.78
N ARG A 20 -3.71 -13.49 5.53
CA ARG A 20 -2.74 -14.44 4.96
C ARG A 20 -3.39 -15.38 3.95
N ARG A 21 -4.58 -15.90 4.26
CA ARG A 21 -5.34 -16.77 3.35
C ARG A 21 -5.69 -16.04 2.05
N ASN A 22 -6.10 -14.77 2.14
CA ASN A 22 -6.38 -13.93 0.99
C ASN A 22 -5.10 -13.64 0.17
N ALA A 23 -3.95 -13.47 0.83
CA ALA A 23 -2.65 -13.38 0.18
C ALA A 23 -2.17 -14.70 -0.44
N ARG A 24 -2.88 -15.83 -0.21
CA ARG A 24 -2.48 -17.17 -0.64
C ARG A 24 -1.08 -17.58 -0.17
N LEU A 25 -0.65 -17.07 0.98
CA LEU A 25 0.65 -17.38 1.57
C LEU A 25 0.57 -18.55 2.54
N SER A 26 1.61 -19.39 2.53
CA SER A 26 1.84 -20.34 3.62
C SER A 26 2.25 -19.58 4.91
N PRO A 27 2.11 -20.15 6.11
CA PRO A 27 2.60 -19.52 7.34
C PRO A 27 4.11 -19.23 7.33
N GLU A 28 4.89 -20.06 6.62
CA GLU A 28 6.32 -19.89 6.46
C GLU A 28 6.63 -18.71 5.53
N SER A 29 6.03 -18.69 4.34
CA SER A 29 6.18 -17.57 3.39
C SER A 29 5.69 -16.24 3.97
N ALA A 30 4.66 -16.27 4.82
CA ALA A 30 4.18 -15.10 5.54
C ALA A 30 5.17 -14.60 6.60
N ALA A 31 5.84 -15.52 7.31
CA ALA A 31 6.90 -15.20 8.26
C ALA A 31 8.11 -14.56 7.55
N ASP A 32 8.52 -15.13 6.42
CA ASP A 32 9.60 -14.60 5.58
C ASP A 32 9.26 -13.19 5.07
N LEU A 33 8.05 -13.01 4.54
CA LEU A 33 7.56 -11.71 4.08
C LEU A 33 7.57 -10.66 5.20
N CYS A 34 7.24 -11.08 6.43
CA CYS A 34 7.22 -10.21 7.60
C CYS A 34 8.60 -10.00 8.24
N GLY A 35 9.65 -10.72 7.79
CA GLY A 35 10.98 -10.67 8.38
C GLY A 35 11.03 -11.17 9.83
N VAL A 36 10.17 -12.13 10.20
CA VAL A 36 10.10 -12.69 11.55
C VAL A 36 10.31 -14.19 11.53
N HIS A 37 10.77 -14.76 12.64
CA HIS A 37 10.90 -16.20 12.76
C HIS A 37 9.53 -16.89 12.66
N ARG A 38 9.47 -18.06 12.01
CA ARG A 38 8.24 -18.86 11.82
C ARG A 38 7.45 -19.05 13.11
N THR A 39 8.12 -19.40 14.21
CA THR A 39 7.46 -19.62 15.52
C THR A 39 6.79 -18.35 16.05
N THR A 40 7.39 -17.17 15.83
CA THR A 40 6.79 -15.88 16.20
C THR A 40 5.52 -15.63 15.41
N TYR A 41 5.55 -15.89 14.10
CA TYR A 41 4.37 -15.74 13.24
C TYR A 41 3.25 -16.70 13.67
N THR A 42 3.57 -17.98 13.88
CA THR A 42 2.60 -18.99 14.35
C THR A 42 2.00 -18.63 15.72
N ARG A 43 2.78 -18.08 16.65
CA ARG A 43 2.26 -17.59 17.94
C ARG A 43 1.26 -16.45 17.78
N MET A 44 1.42 -15.59 16.77
CA MET A 44 0.44 -14.54 16.46
C MET A 44 -0.85 -15.15 15.92
N GLU A 45 -0.78 -16.09 14.97
CA GLU A 45 -1.98 -16.76 14.42
C GLU A 45 -2.71 -17.60 15.46
N ASN A 46 -1.99 -18.26 16.37
CA ASN A 46 -2.60 -19.06 17.43
C ASN A 46 -3.20 -18.18 18.55
N GLY A 47 -2.87 -16.89 18.59
CA GLY A 47 -3.29 -15.97 19.66
C GLY A 47 -2.45 -16.06 20.94
N SER A 48 -1.37 -16.83 20.94
CA SER A 48 -0.42 -16.91 22.06
C SER A 48 0.42 -15.64 22.20
N SER A 49 0.43 -14.77 21.19
CA SER A 49 1.05 -13.45 21.22
C SER A 49 0.19 -12.44 20.48
N ARG A 50 0.33 -11.16 20.83
CA ARG A 50 -0.37 -10.08 20.14
C ARG A 50 0.11 -9.95 18.69
N VAL A 51 -0.83 -9.76 17.76
CA VAL A 51 -0.51 -9.49 16.36
C VAL A 51 0.23 -8.16 16.22
N ASN A 52 1.39 -8.21 15.57
CA ASN A 52 2.14 -7.03 15.20
C ASN A 52 1.44 -6.31 14.04
N VAL A 53 1.15 -5.01 14.22
CA VAL A 53 0.45 -4.19 13.23
C VAL A 53 1.23 -4.08 11.92
N ALA A 54 2.56 -4.02 11.97
CA ALA A 54 3.39 -3.94 10.77
C ALA A 54 3.30 -5.25 9.95
N CYS A 55 3.39 -6.40 10.61
CA CYS A 55 3.23 -7.70 9.95
C CYS A 55 1.82 -7.83 9.33
N PHE A 56 0.77 -7.46 10.08
CA PHE A 56 -0.59 -7.47 9.56
C PHE A 56 -0.75 -6.59 8.31
N ARG A 57 -0.19 -5.37 8.31
CA ARG A 57 -0.26 -4.46 7.16
C ARG A 57 0.50 -5.00 5.95
N LEU A 58 1.68 -5.60 6.14
CA LEU A 58 2.43 -6.23 5.05
C LEU A 58 1.64 -7.36 4.41
N ILE A 59 1.01 -8.22 5.22
CA ILE A 59 0.18 -9.32 4.74
C ILE A 59 -1.05 -8.80 4.00
N MET A 60 -1.69 -7.74 4.51
CA MET A 60 -2.80 -7.06 3.82
C MET A 60 -2.40 -6.53 2.45
N THR A 61 -1.24 -5.86 2.36
CA THR A 61 -0.72 -5.37 1.08
C THR A 61 -0.41 -6.53 0.13
N ALA A 62 0.18 -7.61 0.62
CA ALA A 62 0.39 -8.82 -0.18
C ALA A 62 -0.91 -9.50 -0.62
N ALA A 63 -1.97 -9.37 0.17
CA ALA A 63 -3.33 -9.80 -0.20
C ALA A 63 -4.01 -8.88 -1.22
N GLY A 64 -3.34 -7.82 -1.68
CA GLY A 64 -3.89 -6.85 -2.63
C GLY A 64 -4.82 -5.82 -2.00
N TRP A 65 -4.84 -5.71 -0.67
CA TRP A 65 -5.66 -4.72 0.03
C TRP A 65 -4.94 -3.39 -0.03
N LEU A 66 -5.66 -2.36 -0.44
CA LEU A 66 -5.17 -1.00 -0.53
C LEU A 66 -5.85 -0.10 0.51
N PRO A 67 -5.18 0.96 0.98
CA PRO A 67 -5.80 1.88 1.94
C PRO A 67 -6.96 2.66 1.30
N GLU A 68 -7.82 3.24 2.12
CA GLU A 68 -9.04 3.93 1.70
C GLU A 68 -8.89 4.91 0.51
N PRO A 69 -7.80 5.71 0.36
CA PRO A 69 -7.61 6.56 -0.82
C PRO A 69 -7.58 5.81 -2.17
N PHE A 70 -7.35 4.50 -2.14
CA PHE A 70 -7.33 3.59 -3.28
C PHE A 70 -8.59 2.72 -3.34
N ARG A 71 -9.72 3.19 -2.80
CA ARG A 71 -11.00 2.48 -2.88
C ARG A 71 -11.33 2.11 -4.33
N GLY A 72 -11.60 0.84 -4.59
CA GLY A 72 -11.92 0.30 -5.92
C GLY A 72 -10.69 -0.04 -6.76
N TRP A 73 -9.49 0.34 -6.33
CA TRP A 73 -8.24 -0.07 -6.96
C TRP A 73 -7.83 -1.45 -6.44
N SER A 74 -6.99 -2.15 -7.20
CA SER A 74 -6.42 -3.43 -6.77
C SER A 74 -4.98 -3.61 -7.23
N ILE A 75 -4.21 -4.43 -6.51
CA ILE A 75 -2.88 -4.87 -6.96
C ILE A 75 -2.96 -6.33 -7.35
N GLY A 76 -2.47 -6.65 -8.54
CA GLY A 76 -2.43 -8.01 -9.06
C GLY A 76 -1.37 -8.13 -10.15
N GLN A 77 -0.67 -9.28 -10.19
CA GLN A 77 0.32 -9.58 -11.23
C GLN A 77 1.42 -8.50 -11.38
N GLY A 78 1.79 -7.84 -10.27
CA GLY A 78 2.79 -6.77 -10.28
C GLY A 78 2.31 -5.42 -10.85
N LYS A 79 1.01 -5.29 -11.15
CA LYS A 79 0.38 -4.08 -11.67
C LYS A 79 -0.63 -3.51 -10.68
N LEU A 80 -0.85 -2.20 -10.77
CA LEU A 80 -1.91 -1.48 -10.06
C LEU A 80 -3.08 -1.26 -11.03
N TRP A 81 -4.28 -1.70 -10.67
CA TRP A 81 -5.48 -1.62 -11.49
C TRP A 81 -6.44 -0.57 -10.94
N THR A 82 -6.99 0.26 -11.83
CA THR A 82 -8.06 1.23 -11.50
C THR A 82 -9.43 0.56 -11.50
N PRO A 83 -10.45 1.19 -10.90
CA PRO A 83 -11.84 0.73 -11.00
C PRO A 83 -12.37 0.66 -12.44
N GLU A 84 -11.79 1.47 -13.35
CA GLU A 84 -12.14 1.55 -14.77
C GLU A 84 -11.35 0.54 -15.64
N ASP A 85 -10.71 -0.46 -15.03
CA ASP A 85 -9.95 -1.53 -15.69
C ASP A 85 -8.70 -1.03 -16.45
N VAL A 86 -8.10 0.07 -15.98
CA VAL A 86 -6.81 0.55 -16.48
C VAL A 86 -5.69 0.03 -15.58
N SER A 87 -4.61 -0.49 -16.14
CA SER A 87 -3.48 -1.01 -15.36
C SER A 87 -2.25 -0.11 -15.48
N PHE A 88 -1.51 0.04 -14.38
CA PHE A 88 -0.24 0.74 -14.32
C PHE A 88 0.86 -0.18 -13.79
N GLU A 89 1.98 -0.21 -14.52
CA GLU A 89 3.21 -0.84 -14.10
C GLU A 89 3.98 0.07 -13.12
N PRO A 90 4.83 -0.51 -12.25
CA PRO A 90 5.63 0.29 -11.33
C PRO A 90 6.51 1.33 -12.03
N GLY A 91 6.97 1.04 -13.26
CA GLY A 91 7.74 1.98 -14.08
C GLY A 91 6.95 3.21 -14.49
N GLU A 92 5.68 3.03 -14.87
CA GLU A 92 4.79 4.10 -15.31
C GLU A 92 4.46 5.04 -14.15
N ILE A 93 4.19 4.49 -12.96
CA ILE A 93 3.96 5.27 -11.74
C ILE A 93 5.24 6.06 -11.37
N ARG A 94 6.42 5.44 -11.48
CA ARG A 94 7.70 6.09 -11.20
C ARG A 94 8.06 7.19 -12.20
N ALA A 95 7.50 7.17 -13.41
CA ALA A 95 7.72 8.19 -14.43
C ALA A 95 6.95 9.49 -14.15
N ILE A 96 5.89 9.47 -13.33
CA ILE A 96 5.02 10.63 -13.07
C ILE A 96 5.80 11.91 -12.67
N PRO A 97 6.78 11.90 -11.74
CA PRO A 97 7.54 13.10 -11.39
C PRO A 97 8.34 13.67 -12.57
N TYR A 98 8.85 12.80 -13.45
CA TYR A 98 9.58 13.22 -14.64
C TYR A 98 8.64 13.85 -15.68
N LEU A 99 7.45 13.28 -15.88
CA LEU A 99 6.42 13.87 -16.73
C LEU A 99 6.02 15.26 -16.24
N TYR A 100 5.86 15.46 -14.93
CA TYR A 100 5.59 16.79 -14.38
C TYR A 100 6.72 17.79 -14.60
N ALA A 101 7.99 17.35 -14.52
CA ALA A 101 9.13 18.21 -14.82
C ALA A 101 9.12 18.68 -16.28
N ILE A 102 8.85 17.76 -17.22
CA ILE A 102 8.70 18.07 -18.64
C ILE A 102 7.56 19.07 -18.86
N ILE A 103 6.39 18.82 -18.27
CA ILE A 103 5.23 19.74 -18.40
C ILE A 103 5.59 21.13 -17.87
N ALA A 104 6.25 21.21 -16.70
CA ALA A 104 6.63 22.49 -16.10
C ALA A 104 7.66 23.27 -16.94
N ASP A 105 8.57 22.58 -17.63
CA ASP A 105 9.51 23.21 -18.55
C ASP A 105 8.79 23.73 -19.81
N TYR A 106 7.85 22.96 -20.39
CA TYR A 106 7.03 23.43 -21.50
C TYR A 106 6.15 24.63 -21.12
N GLU A 107 5.52 24.61 -19.94
CA GLU A 107 4.72 25.75 -19.45
C GLU A 107 5.58 27.02 -19.31
N ARG A 108 6.84 26.87 -18.86
CA ARG A 108 7.79 27.99 -18.75
C ARG A 108 8.13 28.57 -20.12
N GLU A 109 8.38 27.73 -21.12
CA GLU A 109 8.69 28.17 -22.48
C GLU A 109 7.51 28.90 -23.14
N LEU A 110 6.29 28.43 -22.90
CA LEU A 110 5.07 29.01 -23.46
C LEU A 110 4.57 30.26 -22.70
N GLY A 111 5.22 30.64 -21.59
CA GLY A 111 4.80 31.76 -20.75
C GLY A 111 3.46 31.53 -20.06
N ILE A 112 3.02 30.28 -19.93
CA ILE A 112 1.79 29.92 -19.22
C ILE A 112 2.05 30.12 -17.73
N PRO A 113 1.24 30.91 -17.00
CA PRO A 113 1.41 31.05 -15.56
C PRO A 113 1.23 29.68 -14.91
N ASN A 114 2.26 29.26 -14.17
CA ASN A 114 2.35 27.94 -13.53
C ASN A 114 1.14 27.70 -12.61
N THR A 115 0.10 27.06 -13.14
CA THR A 115 -1.02 26.56 -12.37
C THR A 115 -0.54 25.30 -11.67
N LYS A 116 0.11 25.47 -10.51
CA LYS A 116 0.37 24.33 -9.62
C LYS A 116 -0.91 23.50 -9.53
N PRO A 117 -0.85 22.17 -9.78
CA PRO A 117 -2.00 21.33 -9.51
C PRO A 117 -2.39 21.55 -8.04
N PRO A 118 -3.68 21.65 -7.71
CA PRO A 118 -4.11 21.85 -6.34
C PRO A 118 -3.48 20.71 -5.51
N ILE A 119 -2.55 21.07 -4.64
CA ILE A 119 -2.00 20.13 -3.67
C ILE A 119 -3.22 19.68 -2.88
N ALA A 120 -3.58 18.41 -3.00
CA ALA A 120 -4.69 17.85 -2.24
C ALA A 120 -4.48 18.27 -0.77
N PRO A 121 -5.48 18.88 -0.10
CA PRO A 121 -5.28 19.58 1.18
C PRO A 121 -4.77 18.69 2.34
N ASN A 122 -4.61 17.38 2.10
CA ASN A 122 -4.26 16.38 3.11
C ASN A 122 -2.87 15.76 2.94
N VAL A 123 -1.97 16.29 2.10
CA VAL A 123 -0.57 15.83 2.11
C VAL A 123 0.15 16.44 3.31
N VAL A 124 0.09 15.74 4.46
CA VAL A 124 0.83 16.12 5.67
C VAL A 124 2.33 16.12 5.32
N PRO A 125 3.04 17.26 5.45
CA PRO A 125 4.46 17.30 5.20
C PRO A 125 5.18 16.35 6.17
N ILE A 126 5.97 15.42 5.62
CA ILE A 126 6.82 14.52 6.41
C ILE A 126 7.82 15.39 7.17
N ARG A 127 7.56 15.62 8.47
CA ARG A 127 8.49 16.31 9.36
C ARG A 127 9.79 15.50 9.42
N ARG A 128 10.83 15.96 8.74
CA ARG A 128 12.20 15.47 8.97
C ARG A 128 12.54 15.81 10.42
N ARG A 129 12.65 14.78 11.27
CA ARG A 129 13.25 14.95 12.60
C ARG A 129 14.72 15.30 12.38
N LYS A 130 15.14 16.44 12.95
CA LYS A 130 16.56 16.76 13.15
C LYS A 130 17.14 15.84 14.21
#